data_AF-A0A3P8SJL1-F1
#
_entry.id   AF-A0A3P8SJL1-F1
#
_cell.length_a   1.000
_cell.length_b   1.000
_cell.length_c   1.000
_cell.angle_alpha   90.00
_cell.angle_beta   90.00
_cell.angle_gamma   90.00
#
_symmetry.space_group_name_H-M   'P 1'
#
loop_
_entity.id
_entity.type
_entity.pdbx_description
1 polymer ?
#
loop_
_entity_poly.entity_id
_entity_poly.type
_entity_poly.pdbx_seq_one_letter_code
_entity_poly.pdbx_strand_id
1 'polypeptide(L)'
;MSQRNVINFSALDRELQAAVESERRYKRENETKLRALSQRVCYSQFRDLVLTCHLKPLNRQDRDGASRKPWNPIVPGNTSHHVTPSNTPHSVAPGNEEDLGPQTV
;
A
#
# COMPACT_ATOMS: atom_id res chain seq x y z
N MET A 1 -15.53 -27.31 -54.97
CA MET A 1 -16.14 -27.09 -53.64
C MET A 1 -15.16 -26.32 -52.76
N SER A 2 -15.65 -25.32 -52.03
CA SER A 2 -14.85 -24.24 -51.44
C SER A 2 -14.10 -24.71 -50.18
N GLN A 3 -12.77 -24.58 -50.18
CA GLN A 3 -11.84 -24.86 -49.06
C GLN A 3 -11.98 -23.84 -47.89
N ARG A 4 -13.21 -23.43 -47.54
CA ARG A 4 -13.48 -22.35 -46.57
C ARG A 4 -13.94 -22.85 -45.19
N ASN A 5 -13.75 -24.13 -44.87
CA ASN A 5 -14.29 -24.72 -43.63
C ASN A 5 -13.29 -25.58 -42.84
N VAL A 6 -11.99 -25.32 -42.97
CA VAL A 6 -11.01 -25.93 -42.05
C VAL A 6 -10.75 -24.95 -40.92
N ILE A 7 -11.40 -25.19 -39.77
CA ILE A 7 -11.20 -24.40 -38.55
C ILE A 7 -9.80 -24.70 -38.00
N ASN A 8 -9.00 -23.66 -37.80
CA ASN A 8 -7.70 -23.80 -37.15
C ASN A 8 -7.86 -23.71 -35.63
N PHE A 9 -7.99 -24.87 -34.98
CA PHE A 9 -8.13 -24.95 -33.52
C PHE A 9 -6.94 -24.35 -32.75
N SER A 10 -5.72 -24.46 -33.27
CA SER A 10 -4.54 -23.87 -32.59
C SER A 10 -4.59 -22.34 -32.53
N ALA A 11 -5.11 -21.70 -33.59
CA ALA A 11 -5.30 -20.26 -33.61
C ALA A 11 -6.43 -19.83 -32.66
N LEU A 12 -7.51 -20.60 -32.64
CA LEU A 12 -8.66 -20.37 -31.76
C LEU A 12 -8.29 -20.52 -30.27
N ASP A 13 -7.53 -21.54 -29.91
CA ASP A 13 -7.08 -21.75 -28.52
C ASP A 13 -6.18 -20.61 -28.04
N ARG A 14 -5.30 -20.10 -28.90
CA ARG A 14 -4.46 -18.94 -28.58
C ARG A 14 -5.29 -17.68 -28.39
N GLU A 15 -6.29 -17.46 -29.23
CA GLU A 15 -7.22 -16.33 -29.09
C GLU A 15 -8.00 -16.42 -27.79
N LEU A 16 -8.52 -17.61 -27.46
CA LEU A 16 -9.22 -17.87 -26.20
C LEU A 16 -8.31 -17.58 -25.00
N GLN A 17 -7.09 -18.08 -25.01
CA GLN A 17 -6.13 -17.86 -23.92
C GLN A 17 -5.83 -16.37 -23.74
N ALA A 18 -5.61 -15.64 -24.85
CA ALA A 18 -5.39 -14.20 -24.81
C ALA A 18 -6.60 -13.43 -24.27
N ALA A 19 -7.82 -13.83 -24.65
CA ALA A 19 -9.05 -13.23 -24.16
C ALA A 19 -9.27 -13.50 -22.65
N VAL A 20 -8.95 -14.71 -22.18
CA VAL A 20 -9.03 -15.04 -20.74
C VAL A 20 -8.01 -14.23 -19.94
N GLU A 21 -6.80 -14.09 -20.45
CA GLU A 21 -5.74 -13.31 -19.77
C GLU A 21 -6.06 -11.81 -19.75
N SER A 22 -6.63 -11.26 -20.83
CA SER A 22 -7.06 -9.87 -20.87
C SER A 22 -8.18 -9.59 -19.88
N GLU A 23 -9.17 -10.49 -19.77
CA GLU A 23 -10.25 -10.37 -18.79
C GLU A 23 -9.73 -10.44 -17.35
N ARG A 24 -8.81 -11.37 -17.06
CA ARG A 24 -8.16 -11.47 -15.74
C ARG A 24 -7.42 -10.18 -15.37
N ARG A 25 -6.73 -9.57 -16.33
CA ARG A 25 -6.05 -8.29 -16.14
C ARG A 25 -7.05 -7.17 -15.88
N TYR A 26 -8.09 -7.06 -16.71
CA TYR A 26 -9.15 -6.07 -16.57
C TYR A 26 -9.80 -6.12 -15.20
N LYS A 27 -10.15 -7.33 -14.73
CA LYS A 27 -10.74 -7.54 -13.41
C LYS A 27 -9.84 -7.03 -12.29
N ARG A 28 -8.53 -7.35 -12.33
CA ARG A 28 -7.55 -6.89 -11.33
C ARG A 28 -7.39 -5.38 -11.31
N GLU A 29 -7.32 -4.75 -12.48
CA GLU A 29 -7.26 -3.29 -12.60
C GLU A 29 -8.54 -2.66 -12.03
N ASN A 30 -9.72 -3.20 -12.36
CA ASN A 30 -11.00 -2.66 -11.89
C ASN A 30 -11.18 -2.81 -10.38
N GLU A 31 -10.82 -3.95 -9.80
CA GLU A 31 -10.80 -4.14 -8.34
C GLU A 31 -9.91 -3.10 -7.65
N THR A 32 -8.75 -2.79 -8.25
CA THR A 32 -7.83 -1.78 -7.71
C THR A 32 -8.42 -0.38 -7.83
N LYS A 33 -9.08 -0.06 -8.94
CA LYS A 33 -9.81 1.22 -9.11
C LYS A 33 -10.88 1.38 -8.03
N LEU A 34 -11.72 0.37 -7.82
CA LEU A 34 -12.77 0.38 -6.81
C LEU A 34 -12.20 0.53 -5.38
N ARG A 35 -11.10 -0.18 -5.09
CA ARG A 35 -10.41 -0.05 -3.80
C ARG A 35 -9.85 1.35 -3.58
N ALA A 36 -9.16 1.92 -4.56
CA ALA A 36 -8.56 3.24 -4.47
C ALA A 36 -9.63 4.34 -4.28
N LEU A 37 -10.76 4.22 -4.99
CA LEU A 37 -11.91 5.10 -4.81
C LEU A 37 -12.50 4.98 -3.39
N SER A 38 -12.63 3.76 -2.88
CA SER A 38 -13.11 3.50 -1.52
C SER A 38 -12.16 4.09 -0.46
N GLN A 39 -10.86 4.12 -0.74
CA GLN A 39 -9.83 4.73 0.10
C GLN A 39 -9.75 6.26 -0.06
N ARG A 40 -10.50 6.86 -1.00
CA ARG A 40 -10.52 8.31 -1.29
C ARG A 40 -9.13 8.90 -1.54
N VAL A 41 -8.26 8.16 -2.24
CA VAL A 41 -6.90 8.61 -2.55
C VAL A 41 -6.90 9.76 -3.58
N CYS A 42 -5.85 10.57 -3.59
CA CYS A 42 -5.67 11.58 -4.63
C CYS A 42 -5.34 10.94 -5.98
N TYR A 43 -5.49 11.68 -7.08
CA TYR A 43 -5.34 11.12 -8.43
C TYR A 43 -3.95 10.54 -8.73
N SER A 44 -2.87 11.14 -8.21
CA SER A 44 -1.52 10.60 -8.38
C SER A 44 -1.38 9.22 -7.74
N GLN A 45 -1.84 9.08 -6.49
CA GLN A 45 -1.86 7.81 -5.78
C GLN A 45 -2.79 6.79 -6.46
N PHE A 46 -3.96 7.22 -6.93
CA PHE A 46 -4.86 6.37 -7.71
C PHE A 46 -4.15 5.78 -8.94
N ARG A 47 -3.46 6.63 -9.72
CA ARG A 47 -2.71 6.20 -10.90
C ARG A 47 -1.66 5.18 -10.54
N ASP A 48 -0.87 5.43 -9.50
CA ASP A 48 0.21 4.55 -9.07
C ASP A 48 -0.33 3.20 -8.60
N LEU A 49 -1.41 3.19 -7.81
CA LEU A 49 -2.07 1.96 -7.37
C LEU A 49 -2.58 1.12 -8.55
N VAL A 50 -3.27 1.74 -9.51
CA VAL A 50 -3.81 1.04 -10.68
C VAL A 50 -2.69 0.48 -11.55
N LEU A 51 -1.62 1.24 -11.77
CA LEU A 51 -0.48 0.80 -12.59
C LEU A 51 0.25 -0.38 -11.95
N THR A 52 0.36 -0.38 -10.62
CA THR A 52 1.05 -1.40 -9.84
C THR A 52 0.16 -2.57 -9.41
N CYS A 53 -1.11 -2.63 -9.84
CA CYS A 53 -2.06 -3.65 -9.41
C CYS A 53 -1.62 -5.11 -9.69
N HIS A 54 -0.76 -5.30 -10.69
CA HIS A 54 -0.26 -6.61 -11.12
C HIS A 54 0.87 -7.13 -10.22
N LEU A 55 1.40 -6.32 -9.31
CA LEU A 55 2.46 -6.73 -8.39
C LEU A 55 1.92 -7.66 -7.32
N LYS A 56 2.67 -8.73 -7.03
CA LYS A 56 2.36 -9.65 -5.95
C LYS A 56 2.72 -9.00 -4.60
N PRO A 57 1.88 -9.12 -3.56
CA PRO A 57 2.23 -8.68 -2.22
C PRO A 57 3.54 -9.35 -1.77
N LEU A 58 4.41 -8.57 -1.14
CA LEU A 58 5.67 -9.06 -0.61
C LEU A 58 5.40 -10.12 0.47
N ASN A 59 6.03 -11.28 0.36
CA ASN A 59 5.88 -12.33 1.36
C ASN A 59 6.83 -12.10 2.54
N ARG A 60 6.56 -12.73 3.68
CA ARG A 60 7.43 -12.63 4.88
C ARG A 60 8.83 -13.17 4.58
N GLN A 61 8.93 -14.26 3.82
CA GLN A 61 10.22 -14.81 3.40
C GLN A 61 11.00 -13.83 2.50
N ASP A 62 10.32 -12.99 1.72
CA ASP A 62 10.98 -11.97 0.91
C ASP A 62 11.52 -10.81 1.78
N ARG A 63 10.92 -10.58 2.95
CA ARG A 63 11.38 -9.57 3.93
C ARG A 63 12.51 -10.07 4.81
N ASP A 64 12.40 -11.31 5.27
CA ASP A 64 13.25 -11.87 6.33
C ASP A 64 14.33 -12.82 5.80
N GLY A 65 14.17 -13.35 4.58
CA GLY A 65 15.07 -14.35 3.99
C GLY A 65 16.35 -13.78 3.38
N ALA A 66 16.40 -12.48 3.12
CA ALA A 66 17.65 -11.82 2.76
C ALA A 66 18.41 -11.49 4.05
N SER A 67 19.60 -12.10 4.25
CA SER A 67 20.60 -11.57 5.19
C SER A 67 20.69 -10.06 4.92
N ARG A 68 20.29 -9.23 5.88
CA ARG A 68 20.34 -7.77 5.76
C ARG A 68 21.80 -7.35 5.69
N LYS A 69 22.39 -7.50 4.50
CA LYS A 69 23.69 -6.96 4.16
C LYS A 69 23.59 -5.46 4.40
N PRO A 70 24.53 -4.86 5.16
CA PRO A 70 24.57 -3.42 5.28
C PRO A 70 24.61 -2.86 3.86
N TRP A 71 23.69 -1.94 3.55
CA TRP A 71 23.72 -1.22 2.27
C TRP A 71 25.04 -0.47 2.08
N ASN A 72 25.74 -0.21 3.20
CA ASN A 72 27.04 0.40 3.23
C ASN A 72 28.08 -0.51 3.94
N PRO A 73 29.09 -1.03 3.22
CA PRO A 73 30.09 -1.96 3.79
C PRO A 73 31.05 -1.32 4.79
N ILE A 74 31.11 0.01 4.88
CA ILE A 74 32.02 0.71 5.80
C ILE A 74 31.37 1.10 7.14
N VAL A 75 30.10 0.76 7.39
CA VAL A 75 29.44 1.06 8.66
C VAL A 75 29.77 -0.03 9.68
N PRO A 76 30.52 0.26 10.76
CA PRO A 76 30.68 -0.68 11.86
C PRO A 76 29.32 -0.96 12.50
N GLY A 77 28.96 -2.24 12.65
CA GLY A 77 27.64 -2.65 13.13
C GLY A 77 27.32 -2.06 14.49
N ASN A 78 26.30 -1.20 14.57
CA ASN A 78 25.90 -0.60 15.83
C ASN A 78 25.16 -1.62 16.71
N THR A 79 25.70 -1.85 17.91
CA THR A 79 25.01 -2.54 19.00
C THR A 79 23.72 -1.81 19.33
N SER A 80 22.62 -2.56 19.42
CA SER A 80 21.26 -2.08 19.65
C SER A 80 21.17 -1.09 20.82
N HIS A 81 20.83 0.16 20.53
CA HIS A 81 20.39 1.13 21.53
C HIS A 81 18.87 1.00 21.64
N HIS A 82 18.41 0.33 22.70
CA HIS A 82 17.00 0.32 23.08
C HIS A 82 16.59 1.73 23.52
N VAL A 83 15.92 2.47 22.64
CA VAL A 83 15.28 3.73 22.99
C VAL A 83 13.82 3.41 23.32
N THR A 84 13.51 3.35 24.62
CA THR A 84 12.13 3.40 25.12
C THR A 84 11.49 4.73 24.71
N PRO A 85 10.34 4.74 24.02
CA PRO A 85 9.63 5.99 23.74
C PRO A 85 8.94 6.46 25.02
N SER A 86 9.40 7.59 25.57
CA SER A 86 8.71 8.29 26.65
C SER A 86 7.47 9.00 26.10
N ASN A 87 6.30 8.38 26.22
CA ASN A 87 5.04 9.09 26.08
C ASN A 87 4.75 9.80 27.40
N THR A 88 5.09 11.09 27.49
CA THR A 88 4.60 11.98 28.56
C THR A 88 3.28 12.61 28.08
N PRO A 89 2.12 12.32 28.72
CA PRO A 89 0.88 13.03 28.43
C PRO A 89 0.94 14.43 29.07
N HIS A 90 0.64 15.46 28.27
CA HIS A 90 0.41 16.82 28.77
C HIS A 90 -0.73 16.82 29.80
N SER A 91 -0.43 17.19 31.05
CA SER A 91 -1.42 17.39 32.10
C SER A 91 -2.07 18.77 31.91
N VAL A 92 -3.39 18.80 31.77
CA VAL A 92 -4.20 20.04 31.73
C VAL A 92 -4.34 20.56 33.16
N ALA A 93 -3.97 21.81 33.40
CA ALA A 93 -4.21 22.49 34.68
C ALA A 93 -5.54 23.25 34.61
N PRO A 94 -6.41 23.18 35.64
CA PRO A 94 -7.51 24.12 35.81
C PRO A 94 -7.11 25.19 36.84
N GLY A 95 -7.36 26.46 36.56
CA GLY A 95 -7.07 27.53 37.52
C GLY A 95 -7.54 28.90 37.07
N ASN A 96 -8.80 29.22 37.37
CA ASN A 96 -9.28 30.59 37.42
C ASN A 96 -10.42 30.67 38.47
N GLU A 97 -10.03 30.89 39.72
CA GLU A 97 -10.86 31.50 40.75
C GLU A 97 -10.38 32.94 40.93
N GLU A 98 -11.17 33.92 40.47
CA GLU A 98 -11.00 35.32 40.82
C GLU A 98 -11.85 35.59 42.08
N ASP A 99 -11.19 35.67 43.24
CA ASP A 99 -11.75 36.21 44.47
C ASP A 99 -10.94 37.45 44.87
N LEU A 100 -11.54 38.63 44.70
CA LEU A 100 -11.07 39.89 45.25
C LEU A 100 -12.27 40.68 45.77
N GLY A 101 -12.69 40.35 47.01
CA GLY A 101 -13.20 41.36 47.95
C GLY A 101 -12.12 41.72 48.98
N PRO A 102 -12.31 42.71 49.90
CA PRO A 102 -13.50 43.54 50.14
C PRO A 102 -13.27 45.08 50.33
N GLN A 103 -14.34 45.84 50.06
CA GLN A 103 -14.94 47.00 50.77
C GLN A 103 -14.17 48.28 51.22
N THR A 104 -15.01 49.36 51.32
CA THR A 104 -14.99 50.58 52.20
C THR A 104 -14.51 51.86 51.48
N VAL A 105 -15.16 53.03 51.47
CA VAL A 105 -16.10 53.76 52.38
C VAL A 105 -17.25 54.39 51.58
#